data_AF-A0A926CY71-F1
#
_entry.id   AF-A0A926CY71-F1
#
_cell.length_a   1.000
_cell.length_b   1.000
_cell.length_c   1.000
_cell.angle_alpha   90.00
_cell.angle_beta   90.00
_cell.angle_gamma   90.00
#
_symmetry.space_group_name_H-M   'P 1'
#
loop_
_entity.id
_entity.type
_entity.pdbx_description
1 polymer ?
#
loop_
_entity_poly.entity_id
_entity_poly.type
_entity_poly.pdbx_seq_one_letter_code
_entity_poly.pdbx_strand_id
1 'polypeptide(L)' 'MEELEVLFEDNHLIAVNKSPGAISQGDKTGDEPLGEFVKEYLKKKYDKPGNVYLGVVHRLDRPVSGVMLFARTSK' A
#
# COMPACT_ATOMS: atom_id res chain seq x y z
N MET A 1 4.97 -15.68 1.23
CA MET A 1 4.49 -14.31 0.96
C MET A 1 4.61 -13.58 2.27
N GLU A 2 5.42 -12.52 2.35
CA GLU A 2 5.42 -11.67 3.55
C GLU A 2 4.02 -11.08 3.70
N GLU A 3 3.43 -11.27 4.87
CA GLU A 3 2.12 -10.75 5.22
C GLU A 3 2.22 -9.22 5.32
N LEU A 4 1.28 -8.48 4.71
CA LEU A 4 1.27 -7.03 4.76
C LEU A 4 1.13 -6.56 6.22
N GLU A 5 2.16 -5.92 6.75
CA GLU A 5 2.15 -5.42 8.12
C GLU A 5 1.42 -4.07 8.20
N VAL A 6 0.16 -4.08 8.60
CA VAL A 6 -0.65 -2.88 8.83
C VAL A 6 -0.39 -2.32 10.22
N LEU A 7 0.12 -1.10 10.28
CA LEU A 7 0.46 -0.39 11.53
C LEU A 7 -0.72 0.45 12.04
N PHE A 8 -1.48 1.04 11.12
CA PHE A 8 -2.63 1.87 11.43
C PHE A 8 -3.63 1.85 10.29
N GLU A 9 -4.92 1.88 10.61
CA GLU A 9 -5.97 1.92 9.62
C GLU A 9 -7.22 2.61 10.18
N ASP A 10 -7.73 3.61 9.47
CA ASP A 10 -9.02 4.23 9.73
C ASP A 10 -9.83 4.39 8.42
N ASN A 11 -10.89 5.20 8.44
CA ASN A 11 -11.74 5.41 7.27
C ASN A 11 -11.03 6.12 6.09
N HIS A 12 -10.04 6.96 6.37
CA HIS A 12 -9.38 7.86 5.41
C HIS A 12 -7.93 7.45 5.09
N LEU A 13 -7.25 6.80 6.01
CA LEU A 13 -5.82 6.51 5.94
C LEU A 13 -5.52 5.05 6.28
N ILE A 14 -4.43 4.55 5.69
CA ILE A 14 -3.81 3.29 6.09
C ILE A 14 -2.30 3.45 6.08
N ALA A 15 -1.66 3.10 7.19
CA ALA A 15 -0.21 3.08 7.34
C ALA A 15 0.26 1.63 7.43
N VAL A 16 1.27 1.29 6.64
CA VAL A 16 1.87 -0.05 6.61
C VAL A 16 3.38 0.05 6.78
N ASN A 17 3.99 -1.01 7.30
CA ASN A 17 5.44 -1.14 7.30
C ASN A 17 5.91 -1.67 5.95
N LYS A 18 6.73 -0.89 5.25
CA LYS A 18 7.35 -1.28 3.99
C LYS A 18 8.65 -2.02 4.30
N SER A 19 8.76 -3.27 3.85
CA SER A 19 10.02 -4.02 3.84
C SER A 19 11.08 -3.36 2.92
N PRO A 20 12.38 -3.44 3.25
CA PRO A 20 13.42 -3.03 2.33
C PRO A 20 13.37 -3.93 1.07
N GLY A 21 13.64 -3.36 -0.09
CA GLY A 21 13.54 -4.05 -1.38
C GLY A 21 12.15 -3.96 -2.04
N ALA A 22 11.08 -3.73 -1.28
CA ALA A 22 9.75 -3.45 -1.83
C ALA A 22 9.75 -2.11 -2.57
N ILE A 23 8.94 -1.99 -3.62
CA ILE A 23 8.81 -0.75 -4.40
C ILE A 23 7.55 0.02 -3.98
N SER A 24 7.67 1.34 -3.82
CA SER A 24 6.55 2.21 -3.46
C SER A 24 5.63 2.51 -4.64
N GLN A 25 6.19 2.54 -5.85
CA GLN A 25 5.53 2.88 -7.10
C GLN A 25 6.18 2.08 -8.24
N GLY A 26 5.39 1.73 -9.25
CA GLY A 26 5.89 0.94 -10.39
C GLY A 26 7.08 1.61 -11.07
N ASP A 27 8.08 0.81 -11.40
CA ASP A 27 9.27 1.23 -12.11
C ASP A 27 9.55 0.31 -13.31
N LYS A 28 10.71 0.49 -13.95
CA LYS A 28 11.13 -0.29 -15.12
C LYS A 28 11.36 -1.79 -14.86
N THR A 29 11.36 -2.23 -13.60
CA THR A 29 11.60 -3.64 -13.23
C THR A 29 10.35 -4.49 -13.39
N GLY A 30 9.16 -3.88 -13.39
CA GLY A 30 7.88 -4.61 -13.46
C GLY A 30 7.48 -5.28 -12.15
N ASP A 31 8.20 -5.02 -11.06
CA ASP A 31 7.80 -5.46 -9.72
C ASP A 31 6.42 -4.86 -9.36
N GLU A 32 5.68 -5.57 -8.51
CA GLU A 32 4.38 -5.11 -8.04
C GLU A 32 4.54 -4.10 -6.88
N PRO A 33 3.96 -2.89 -6.97
CA PRO A 33 4.06 -1.87 -5.92
C PRO A 33 3.36 -2.28 -4.63
N LEU A 34 3.87 -1.80 -3.50
CA LEU A 34 3.23 -1.98 -2.18
C LEU A 34 1.74 -1.59 -2.18
N GLY A 35 1.38 -0.56 -2.96
CA GLY A 35 0.00 -0.10 -3.07
C GLY A 35 -0.97 -1.15 -3.65
N GLU A 36 -0.52 -2.06 -4.51
CA GLU A 36 -1.39 -3.11 -5.04
C GLU A 36 -1.71 -4.16 -3.97
N PHE A 37 -0.71 -4.57 -3.18
CA PHE A 37 -0.92 -5.43 -2.01
C PHE A 37 -1.89 -4.80 -0.99
N VAL A 38 -1.77 -3.49 -0.76
CA VAL A 38 -2.70 -2.76 0.12
C VAL A 38 -4.12 -2.73 -0.46
N LYS A 39 -4.27 -2.53 -1.77
CA LYS A 39 -5.60 -2.59 -2.43
C LYS A 39 -6.21 -3.98 -2.30
N GLU A 40 -5.45 -5.04 -2.52
CA GLU A 40 -5.94 -6.41 -2.36
C GLU A 40 -6.38 -6.69 -0.92
N TYR A 41 -5.58 -6.27 0.05
CA TYR A 41 -5.90 -6.37 1.47
C TYR A 41 -7.24 -5.68 1.78
N LEU A 42 -7.40 -4.41 1.36
CA LEU A 42 -8.62 -3.65 1.57
C LEU A 42 -9.82 -4.26 0.82
N LYS A 43 -9.60 -4.84 -0.37
CA LYS A 43 -10.64 -5.50 -1.15
C LYS A 43 -11.17 -6.74 -0.42
N LYS A 44 -10.26 -7.60 0.05
CA LYS A 44 -10.59 -8.84 0.78
C LYS A 44 -11.22 -8.53 2.14
N LYS A 45 -10.66 -7.59 2.90
CA LYS A 45 -11.12 -7.23 4.25
C LYS A 45 -12.53 -6.64 4.27
N TYR A 46 -12.88 -5.84 3.26
CA TYR A 46 -14.15 -5.10 3.22
C TYR A 46 -15.10 -5.58 2.12
N ASP A 47 -14.80 -6.72 1.49
CA ASP A 47 -15.58 -7.29 0.38
C ASP A 47 -15.99 -6.25 -0.67
N LYS A 48 -15.04 -5.38 -1.04
CA LYS A 48 -15.34 -4.23 -1.91
C LYS A 48 -15.55 -4.71 -3.35
N PRO A 49 -16.70 -4.39 -3.99
CA PRO A 49 -16.90 -4.70 -5.39
C PRO A 49 -16.00 -3.81 -6.27
N GLY A 50 -15.41 -4.39 -7.31
CA GLY A 50 -14.61 -3.65 -8.30
C GLY A 50 -13.18 -3.30 -7.84
N ASN A 51 -12.72 -2.13 -8.25
CA ASN A 51 -11.36 -1.63 -8.01
C ASN A 51 -11.32 -0.75 -6.75
N VAL A 52 -10.39 -1.04 -5.86
CA VAL A 52 -10.18 -0.25 -4.64
C VAL A 52 -9.36 1.00 -4.97
N TYR A 53 -9.92 2.17 -4.67
CA TYR A 53 -9.16 3.41 -4.69
C TYR A 53 -8.12 3.40 -3.55
N LEU A 54 -6.89 3.76 -3.89
CA LEU A 54 -5.80 3.98 -2.94
C LEU A 54 -4.87 5.06 -3.49
N GLY A 55 -4.75 6.17 -2.78
CA GLY A 55 -3.88 7.29 -3.12
C GLY A 55 -2.49 7.11 -2.53
N VAL A 56 -1.45 7.24 -3.36
CA VAL A 56 -0.05 7.28 -2.93
C VAL A 56 0.31 8.72 -2.63
N VAL A 57 0.50 9.06 -1.35
CA VAL A 57 0.74 10.45 -0.90
C VAL A 57 2.22 10.79 -0.72
N HIS A 58 3.08 9.79 -0.58
CA HIS A 58 4.53 9.92 -0.56
C HIS A 58 5.20 8.62 -1.01
N ARG A 59 6.53 8.61 -1.11
CA ARG A 59 7.32 7.42 -1.46
C ARG A 59 8.46 7.20 -0.49
N LEU A 60 8.87 5.93 -0.36
CA LEU A 60 10.14 5.51 0.21
C LEU A 60 10.92 4.80 -0.89
N ASP A 61 12.22 5.06 -0.97
CA ASP A 61 13.06 4.42 -1.97
C ASP A 61 13.15 2.90 -1.74
N ARG A 62 13.45 2.17 -2.80
CA ARG A 62 13.49 0.69 -2.80
C ARG A 62 14.28 0.11 -1.62
N PRO A 63 15.52 0.54 -1.29
CA PRO A 63 16.28 -0.03 -0.18
C PRO A 63 15.78 0.41 1.21
N VAL A 64 14.90 1.41 1.30
CA VAL A 64 14.46 2.00 2.57
C VAL A 64 13.29 1.21 3.14
N SER A 65 13.34 0.89 4.42
CA SER A 65 12.20 0.35 5.17
C SER A 65 11.50 1.42 6.00
N GLY A 66 10.30 1.12 6.47
CA GLY A 66 9.59 1.97 7.43
C GLY A 66 8.16 2.29 7.00
N VAL A 67 7.58 3.31 7.61
CA VAL A 67 6.15 3.61 7.48
C VAL A 67 5.84 4.23 6.12
N MET A 68 4.91 3.62 5.39
CA MET A 68 4.25 4.20 4.23
C MET A 68 2.79 4.47 4.52
N LEU A 69 2.35 5.70 4.29
CA LEU A 69 0.96 6.13 4.43
C LEU A 69 0.28 6.17 3.06
N PHE A 70 -0.95 5.68 3.02
CA PHE A 70 -1.82 5.76 1.85
C PHE A 70 -3.16 6.42 2.19
N ALA A 71 -3.74 7.13 1.23
CA ALA A 71 -5.09 7.67 1.31
C ALA A 71 -6.11 6.64 0.81
N ARG A 72 -7.12 6.34 1.62
CA ARG A 72 -8.24 5.46 1.26
C ARG A 72 -9.40 6.19 0.58
N THR A 73 -9.40 7.52 0.61
CA THR A 73 -10.41 8.39 0.01
C THR A 73 -9.74 9.44 -0.89
N SER A 74 -10.47 9.89 -1.91
CA SER A 74 -10.01 10.94 -2.84
C SER A 74 -10.31 12.37 -2.36
N LYS A 75 -11.02 12.49 -1.23
CA LYS A 75 -11.36 13.73 -0.54
C LYS A 75 -10.74 13.72 0.85
#